data_AF-A0A7S1YQ53-F1
#
_entry.id   AF-A0A7S1YQ53-F1
#
_cell.length_a   1.000
_cell.length_b   1.000
_cell.length_c   1.000
_cell.angle_alpha   90.00
_cell.angle_beta   90.00
_cell.angle_gamma   90.00
#
_symmetry.space_group_name_H-M   'P 1'
#
loop_
_entity.id
_entity.type
_entity.pdbx_description
1 polymer ?
#
loop_
_entity_poly.entity_id
_entity_poly.type
_entity_poly.pdbx_seq_one_letter_code
_entity_poly.pdbx_strand_id
1 'polypeptide(L)'
;SIGQFSEIGQAASKIIVSAKNIGDRLPAYLTLIKAVAAQKKVAEAMQIGLKILDELGESFSTSSKTKEELLGIVFHTKRQIEGMTKDQFMEWKTMENPDKIAAMKILIELLAYIDFLEEVLVISL
;
A
#
# COMPACT_ATOMS: atom_id res chain seq x y z
N SER A 1 27.85 -3.85 6.19
CA SER A 1 26.93 -4.11 7.31
C SER A 1 25.68 -4.73 6.73
N ILE A 2 25.47 -6.03 6.95
CA ILE A 2 24.23 -6.70 6.50
C ILE A 2 23.14 -6.15 7.42
N GLY A 3 22.19 -5.39 6.87
CA GLY A 3 21.12 -4.77 7.66
C GLY A 3 20.38 -5.85 8.47
N GLN A 4 20.07 -5.56 9.73
CA GLN A 4 19.36 -6.44 10.66
C GLN A 4 17.86 -6.55 10.30
N PHE A 5 17.53 -6.72 9.02
CA PHE A 5 16.16 -6.73 8.51
C PHE A 5 15.31 -7.85 9.11
N SER A 6 15.94 -8.99 9.45
CA SER A 6 15.26 -10.08 10.15
C SER A 6 14.83 -9.66 11.57
N GLU A 7 15.72 -9.02 12.33
CA GLU A 7 15.42 -8.55 13.69
C GLU A 7 14.37 -7.43 13.67
N ILE A 8 14.46 -6.53 12.69
CA ILE A 8 13.48 -5.47 12.44
C ILE A 8 12.10 -6.08 12.16
N GLY A 9 12.03 -7.11 11.30
CA GLY A 9 10.77 -7.80 11.01
C GLY A 9 10.16 -8.47 12.24
N GLN A 10 10.99 -9.07 13.11
CA GLN A 10 10.54 -9.68 14.36
C GLN A 10 10.01 -8.64 15.34
N ALA A 11 10.70 -7.51 15.49
CA ALA A 11 10.26 -6.41 16.35
C ALA A 11 8.93 -5.82 15.85
N ALA A 12 8.81 -5.57 14.55
CA ALA A 12 7.56 -5.12 13.93
C ALA A 12 6.41 -6.10 14.18
N SER A 13 6.65 -7.40 14.03
CA SER A 13 5.65 -8.45 14.28
C SER A 13 5.15 -8.45 15.73
N LYS A 14 6.03 -8.24 16.70
CA LYS A 14 5.64 -8.13 18.13
C LYS A 14 4.74 -6.92 18.38
N ILE A 15 5.03 -5.78 17.76
CA ILE A 15 4.20 -4.57 17.89
C ILE A 15 2.84 -4.82 17.24
N ILE A 16 2.79 -5.43 16.06
CA ILE A 16 1.55 -5.76 15.34
C ILE A 16 0.63 -6.64 16.19
N VAL A 17 1.18 -7.66 16.85
CA VAL A 17 0.39 -8.58 17.70
C VAL A 17 -0.09 -7.94 19.00
N SER A 18 0.69 -7.01 19.57
CA SER A 18 0.41 -6.42 20.89
C SER A 18 -0.44 -5.15 20.84
N ALA A 19 -0.40 -4.41 19.73
CA ALA A 19 -1.12 -3.15 19.58
C ALA A 19 -2.63 -3.37 19.36
N LYS A 20 -3.43 -2.53 20.02
CA LYS A 20 -4.90 -2.69 20.09
C LYS A 20 -5.65 -1.99 18.96
N ASN A 21 -5.03 -1.02 18.29
CA ASN A 21 -5.65 -0.27 17.22
C ASN A 21 -4.73 -0.20 15.99
N ILE A 22 -5.32 0.10 14.84
CA ILE A 22 -4.59 0.13 13.57
C ILE A 22 -3.58 1.27 13.48
N GLY A 23 -3.83 2.40 14.15
CA GLY A 23 -2.91 3.53 14.21
C GLY A 23 -1.56 3.15 14.81
N ASP A 24 -1.58 2.39 15.90
CA ASP A 24 -0.37 1.90 16.59
C ASP A 24 0.33 0.78 15.79
N ARG A 25 -0.45 -0.02 15.04
CA ARG A 25 0.11 -1.08 14.18
C ARG A 25 0.70 -0.55 12.88
N LEU A 26 0.21 0.57 12.36
CA LEU A 26 0.57 1.08 11.04
C LEU A 26 2.07 1.33 10.86
N PRO A 27 2.80 1.99 11.77
CA PRO A 27 4.25 2.13 11.65
C PRO A 27 4.96 0.78 11.60
N ALA A 28 4.53 -0.18 12.42
CA ALA A 28 5.10 -1.52 12.45
C ALA A 28 4.83 -2.29 11.15
N TYR A 29 3.63 -2.18 10.57
CA TYR A 29 3.32 -2.75 9.26
C TYR A 29 4.19 -2.16 8.15
N LEU A 30 4.33 -0.83 8.09
CA LEU A 30 5.19 -0.17 7.10
C LEU A 30 6.65 -0.61 7.23
N THR A 31 7.15 -0.72 8.45
CA THR A 31 8.49 -1.23 8.74
C THR A 31 8.65 -2.70 8.32
N LEU A 32 7.63 -3.54 8.57
CA LEU A 32 7.65 -4.94 8.16
C LEU A 32 7.71 -5.08 6.64
N ILE A 33 6.85 -4.36 5.90
CA ILE A 33 6.83 -4.35 4.44
C ILE A 33 8.22 -3.99 3.88
N LYS A 34 8.83 -2.90 4.38
CA LYS A 34 10.18 -2.48 3.99
C LYS A 34 11.25 -3.54 4.29
N ALA A 35 11.21 -4.11 5.49
CA ALA A 35 12.20 -5.11 5.91
C ALA A 35 12.11 -6.39 5.08
N VAL A 36 10.89 -6.82 4.72
CA VAL A 36 10.65 -7.99 3.87
C VAL A 36 11.07 -7.70 2.43
N ALA A 37 10.72 -6.53 1.88
CA ALA A 37 11.12 -6.12 0.54
C ALA A 37 12.66 -6.00 0.41
N ALA A 38 13.34 -5.42 1.41
CA ALA A 38 14.80 -5.32 1.46
C ALA A 38 15.52 -6.69 1.46
N GLN A 39 14.82 -7.76 1.86
CA GLN A 39 15.30 -9.14 1.79
C GLN A 39 15.01 -9.80 0.42
N LYS A 40 14.70 -9.01 -0.62
CA LYS A 40 14.29 -9.46 -1.96
C LYS A 40 13.00 -10.29 -1.98
N LYS A 41 12.19 -10.21 -0.93
CA LYS A 41 10.90 -10.91 -0.84
C LYS A 41 9.74 -10.00 -1.22
N VAL A 42 9.84 -9.37 -2.39
CA VAL A 42 8.90 -8.33 -2.81
C VAL A 42 7.46 -8.84 -2.90
N ALA A 43 7.25 -10.06 -3.42
CA ALA A 43 5.92 -10.68 -3.49
C ALA A 43 5.30 -10.87 -2.09
N GLU A 44 6.10 -11.26 -1.09
CA GLU A 44 5.65 -11.41 0.30
C GLU A 44 5.28 -10.04 0.91
N ALA A 45 6.10 -9.01 0.66
CA ALA A 45 5.82 -7.65 1.11
C ALA A 45 4.50 -7.11 0.51
N MET A 46 4.24 -7.39 -0.77
CA MET A 46 3.00 -7.04 -1.45
C MET A 46 1.79 -7.77 -0.87
N GLN A 47 1.90 -9.07 -0.60
CA GLN A 47 0.84 -9.84 0.05
C GLN A 47 0.50 -9.32 1.45
N ILE A 48 1.53 -8.96 2.24
CA ILE A 48 1.34 -8.35 3.56
C ILE A 48 0.55 -7.05 3.43
N GLY A 49 0.97 -6.15 2.53
CA GLY A 49 0.27 -4.88 2.31
C GLY A 49 -1.18 -5.04 1.82
N LEU A 50 -1.42 -5.94 0.86
CA LEU A 50 -2.76 -6.22 0.36
C LEU A 50 -3.69 -6.78 1.44
N LYS A 51 -3.16 -7.65 2.32
CA LYS A 51 -3.94 -8.16 3.46
C LYS A 51 -4.31 -7.04 4.43
N ILE A 52 -3.40 -6.11 4.71
CA ILE A 52 -3.68 -4.97 5.59
C ILE A 52 -4.73 -4.05 4.96
N LEU A 53 -4.68 -3.85 3.64
CA LEU A 53 -5.69 -3.08 2.91
C LEU A 53 -7.08 -3.74 3.05
N ASP A 54 -7.16 -5.07 2.96
CA ASP A 54 -8.40 -5.80 3.21
C ASP A 54 -8.91 -5.62 4.65
N GLU A 55 -8.03 -5.68 5.65
CA GLU A 55 -8.37 -5.40 7.06
C GLU A 55 -8.86 -3.95 7.29
N LEU A 56 -8.43 -3.01 6.44
CA LEU A 56 -8.87 -1.62 6.42
C LEU A 56 -10.16 -1.39 5.59
N GLY A 57 -10.73 -2.45 5.02
CA GLY A 57 -11.93 -2.40 4.18
C GLY A 57 -11.67 -1.96 2.74
N GLU A 58 -10.41 -1.93 2.30
CA GLU A 58 -9.99 -1.64 0.93
C GLU A 58 -9.59 -2.94 0.21
N SER A 59 -10.59 -3.75 -0.10
CA SER A 59 -10.37 -5.03 -0.79
C SER A 59 -10.03 -4.81 -2.26
N PHE A 60 -8.90 -5.35 -2.70
CA PHE A 60 -8.55 -5.43 -4.12
C PHE A 60 -9.14 -6.73 -4.68
N SER A 61 -10.26 -6.63 -5.39
CA SER A 61 -10.89 -7.81 -5.99
C SER A 61 -9.93 -8.52 -6.93
N THR A 62 -9.85 -9.84 -6.81
CA THR A 62 -9.15 -10.72 -7.76
C THR A 62 -9.94 -10.96 -9.03
N SER A 63 -11.20 -10.51 -9.10
CA SER A 63 -11.97 -10.53 -10.34
C SER A 63 -11.28 -9.65 -11.37
N SER A 64 -10.88 -10.21 -12.50
CA SER A 64 -10.27 -9.46 -13.60
C SER A 64 -11.24 -8.39 -14.10
N LYS A 65 -11.00 -7.13 -13.71
CA LYS A 65 -11.65 -6.00 -14.37
C LYS A 65 -11.20 -5.98 -15.83
N THR A 66 -12.11 -5.68 -16.75
CA THR A 66 -11.72 -5.47 -18.13
C THR A 66 -10.89 -4.19 -18.25
N LYS A 67 -10.13 -4.07 -19.35
CA LYS A 67 -9.35 -2.86 -19.62
C LYS A 67 -10.26 -1.62 -19.69
N GLU A 68 -11.46 -1.78 -20.25
CA GLU A 68 -12.46 -0.72 -20.39
C GLU A 68 -12.98 -0.27 -19.02
N GLU A 69 -13.22 -1.20 -18.09
CA GLU A 69 -13.62 -0.88 -16.72
C GLU A 69 -12.54 -0.10 -15.97
N LEU A 70 -11.27 -0.52 -16.09
CA LEU A 70 -10.14 0.17 -15.49
C LEU A 70 -9.98 1.58 -16.07
N LEU A 71 -10.05 1.73 -17.39
CA LEU A 71 -10.02 3.03 -18.05
C LEU A 71 -11.19 3.91 -17.59
N GLY A 72 -12.39 3.34 -17.46
CA GLY A 72 -13.57 4.05 -16.94
C GLY A 72 -13.34 4.63 -15.55
N ILE A 73 -12.75 3.86 -14.64
CA ILE A 73 -12.38 4.31 -13.28
C ILE A 73 -11.35 5.45 -13.36
N VAL A 74 -10.28 5.27 -14.14
CA VAL A 74 -9.23 6.31 -14.29
C VAL A 74 -9.81 7.60 -14.85
N PHE A 75 -10.65 7.53 -15.88
CA PHE A 75 -11.30 8.72 -16.46
C PHE A 75 -12.29 9.38 -15.51
N HIS A 76 -13.00 8.60 -14.69
CA HIS A 76 -13.88 9.16 -13.67
C HIS A 76 -13.07 9.94 -12.63
N THR A 77 -12.02 9.33 -12.08
CA THR A 77 -11.12 9.99 -11.12
C THR A 77 -10.46 11.22 -11.72
N LYS A 78 -9.96 11.14 -12.97
CA LYS A 78 -9.36 12.28 -13.66
C LYS A 78 -10.36 13.44 -13.77
N ARG A 79 -11.61 13.19 -14.15
CA ARG A 79 -12.64 14.24 -14.27
C ARG A 79 -12.96 14.93 -12.94
N GLN A 80 -12.75 14.28 -11.81
CA GLN A 80 -12.96 14.90 -10.49
C GLN A 80 -11.86 15.92 -10.14
N ILE A 81 -10.67 15.79 -10.73
CA ILE A 81 -9.51 16.66 -10.45
C ILE A 81 -9.22 17.62 -11.62
N GLU A 82 -9.72 17.33 -12.82
CA GLU A 82 -9.46 18.11 -14.03
C GLU A 82 -10.10 19.49 -13.94
N GLY A 83 -9.31 20.54 -14.20
CA GLY A 83 -9.75 21.93 -14.12
C GLY A 83 -9.68 22.56 -12.73
N MET A 84 -9.31 21.80 -11.69
CA MET A 84 -9.03 22.37 -10.38
C MET A 84 -7.75 23.21 -10.41
N THR A 85 -7.82 24.43 -9.89
CA THR A 85 -6.61 25.22 -9.63
C THR A 85 -5.87 24.64 -8.43
N LYS A 86 -4.59 24.99 -8.28
CA LYS A 86 -3.80 24.61 -7.10
C LYS A 86 -4.48 25.05 -5.81
N ASP A 87 -5.02 26.27 -5.77
CA ASP A 87 -5.66 26.82 -4.57
C ASP A 87 -6.95 26.05 -4.24
N GLN A 88 -7.78 25.75 -5.24
CA GLN A 88 -8.97 24.91 -5.07
C GLN A 88 -8.63 23.50 -4.58
N PHE A 89 -7.54 22.92 -5.07
CA PHE A 89 -7.07 21.62 -4.62
C PHE A 89 -6.59 21.67 -3.16
N MET A 90 -5.91 22.75 -2.76
CA MET A 90 -5.45 22.94 -1.37
C MET A 90 -6.60 23.21 -0.39
N GLU A 91 -7.69 23.81 -0.86
CA GLU A 91 -8.93 24.03 -0.09
C GLU A 91 -9.84 22.79 -0.03
N TRP A 92 -9.52 21.74 -0.77
CA TRP A 92 -10.32 20.52 -0.75
C TRP A 92 -10.30 19.90 0.64
N LYS A 93 -11.46 19.40 1.06
CA LYS A 93 -11.65 18.68 2.32
C LYS A 93 -10.52 17.66 2.52
N THR A 94 -9.75 17.88 3.59
CA THR A 94 -8.72 16.94 4.04
C THR A 94 -9.37 15.60 4.39
N MET A 95 -8.71 14.50 4.04
CA MET A 95 -9.14 13.17 4.45
C MET A 95 -9.07 13.07 5.98
N GLU A 96 -10.21 12.82 6.62
CA GLU A 96 -10.34 12.74 8.08
C GLU A 96 -10.45 11.29 8.59
N ASN A 97 -10.82 10.35 7.73
CA ASN A 97 -10.99 8.95 8.13
C ASN A 97 -9.61 8.29 8.36
N PRO A 98 -9.28 7.87 9.59
CA PRO A 98 -7.97 7.33 9.92
C PRO A 98 -7.64 6.03 9.19
N ASP A 99 -8.64 5.19 8.91
CA ASP A 99 -8.46 3.93 8.18
C ASP A 99 -8.14 4.19 6.70
N LYS A 100 -8.81 5.18 6.09
CA LYS A 100 -8.50 5.61 4.71
C LYS A 100 -7.11 6.24 4.61
N ILE A 101 -6.70 7.02 5.62
CA ILE A 101 -5.34 7.58 5.69
C ILE A 101 -4.31 6.44 5.84
N ALA A 102 -4.59 5.45 6.69
CA ALA A 102 -3.73 4.28 6.85
C ALA A 102 -3.61 3.48 5.56
N ALA A 103 -4.74 3.25 4.86
CA ALA A 103 -4.76 2.56 3.59
C ALA A 103 -3.95 3.30 2.53
N MET A 104 -4.08 4.62 2.43
CA MET A 104 -3.29 5.43 1.50
C MET A 104 -1.78 5.32 1.78
N LYS A 105 -1.38 5.31 3.05
CA LYS A 105 0.03 5.13 3.43
C LYS A 105 0.56 3.75 3.03
N ILE A 106 -0.24 2.70 3.20
CA ILE A 106 0.12 1.35 2.74
C ILE A 106 0.21 1.31 1.21
N LEU A 107 -0.76 1.90 0.49
CA LEU A 107 -0.75 1.94 -0.97
C LEU A 107 0.49 2.63 -1.51
N ILE A 108 0.83 3.82 -0.99
CA ILE A 108 2.04 4.55 -1.39
C ILE A 108 3.29 3.71 -1.15
N GLU A 109 3.35 2.99 -0.04
CA GLU A 109 4.46 2.08 0.25
C GLU A 109 4.54 0.94 -0.78
N LEU A 110 3.41 0.33 -1.15
CA LEU A 110 3.38 -0.75 -2.14
C LEU A 110 3.73 -0.28 -3.56
N LEU A 111 3.33 0.94 -3.94
CA LEU A 111 3.65 1.52 -5.25
C LEU A 111 5.16 1.54 -5.52
N ALA A 112 5.98 1.71 -4.49
CA ALA A 112 7.44 1.69 -4.61
C ALA A 112 8.02 0.33 -5.07
N TYR A 113 7.22 -0.74 -5.01
CA TYR A 113 7.64 -2.10 -5.32
C TYR A 113 7.00 -2.70 -6.58
N ILE A 114 6.11 -1.96 -7.25
CA ILE A 114 5.38 -2.47 -8.43
C ILE A 114 6.33 -2.77 -9.59
N ASP A 115 7.28 -1.87 -9.88
CA ASP A 115 8.24 -2.06 -10.98
C ASP A 115 9.13 -3.30 -10.76
N PHE A 116 9.43 -3.63 -9.49
CA PHE A 116 10.21 -4.81 -9.13
C PHE A 116 9.44 -6.13 -9.31
N LEU A 117 8.11 -6.10 -9.36
CA LEU A 117 7.29 -7.30 -9.63
C LEU A 117 7.26 -7.63 -11.13
N GLU A 118 7.29 -6.62 -12.01
CA GLU A 118 7.33 -6.85 -13.46
C GLU A 118 8.62 -7.58 -13.87
N GLU A 119 9.77 -7.21 -13.29
CA GLU A 119 11.04 -7.89 -13.54
C GLU A 119 11.03 -9.37 -13.10
N VAL A 120 10.39 -9.69 -11.96
CA VAL A 120 10.32 -11.07 -11.44
C VAL A 120 9.40 -11.95 -12.29
N LEU A 121 8.31 -11.40 -12.83
CA LEU A 121 7.39 -12.11 -13.72
C LEU A 121 8.00 -12.36 -15.12
N VAL A 122 8.81 -11.43 -15.63
CA VAL A 122 9.49 -11.57 -16.93
C VAL A 122 10.63 -12.59 -16.88
N ILE A 123 11.31 -12.76 -15.73
CA ILE A 123 12.38 -13.77 -15.57
C ILE A 123 11.80 -15.19 -15.35
N SER A 124 10.51 -15.31 -15.04
CA SER A 124 9.83 -16.57 -14.75
C SER A 124 9.04 -17.15 -15.95
N LEU A 125 9.20 -16.56 -17.15
CA LEU A 125 8.65 -16.99 -18.43
C LEU A 125 9.77 -17.30 -19.43
#